data_AF-A0A1V2CGR7-F1
#
_entry.id   AF-A0A1V2CGR7-F1
#
_cell.length_a   1.000
_cell.length_b   1.000
_cell.length_c   1.000
_cell.angle_alpha   90.00
_cell.angle_beta   90.00
_cell.angle_gamma   90.00
#
_symmetry.space_group_name_H-M   'P 1'
#
loop_
_entity.id
_entity.type
_entity.pdbx_description
1 polymer ?
#
loop_
_entity_poly.entity_id
_entity_poly.type
_entity_poly.pdbx_seq_one_letter_code
_entity_poly.pdbx_strand_id
1 'polypeptide(L)'
;MEQKIHQGKNVKRFREMLNIKQEALAYDLGNDWNQKKISMLEQKDVIEDNLLKQISAVLKIPVEAFQNFDEEHAVNLISCSFSDNAMFNNKIETFNNNPIEEIKKLHEEKIALFERMLKEKDEMMVRLEKLIGK
;
A
#
# COMPACT_ATOMS: atom_id res chain seq x y z
N MET A 1 -17.45 -2.46 -15.20
CA MET A 1 -18.14 -1.19 -15.51
C MET A 1 -17.12 -0.10 -15.29
N GLU A 2 -16.79 0.69 -16.30
CA GLU A 2 -15.91 1.86 -16.15
C GLU A 2 -16.52 2.77 -15.09
N GLN A 3 -15.84 2.91 -13.96
CA GLN A 3 -16.27 3.77 -12.87
C GLN A 3 -16.07 5.21 -13.37
N LYS A 4 -17.14 5.81 -13.89
CA LYS A 4 -17.10 7.15 -14.45
C LYS A 4 -16.73 8.12 -13.34
N ILE A 5 -15.49 8.62 -13.36
CA ILE A 5 -14.96 9.50 -12.33
C ILE A 5 -15.76 10.81 -12.34
N HIS A 6 -16.27 11.19 -11.16
CA HIS A 6 -17.08 12.38 -11.01
C HIS A 6 -16.22 13.53 -10.49
N GLN A 7 -15.77 14.39 -11.40
CA GLN A 7 -14.84 15.49 -11.12
C GLN A 7 -15.41 16.50 -10.12
N GLY A 8 -16.70 16.85 -10.21
CA GLY A 8 -17.35 17.75 -9.25
C GLY A 8 -17.33 17.26 -7.80
N LYS A 9 -17.59 15.96 -7.57
CA LYS A 9 -17.48 15.33 -6.24
C LYS A 9 -16.04 15.35 -5.75
N ASN A 10 -15.07 15.13 -6.63
CA ASN A 10 -13.66 15.20 -6.29
C ASN A 10 -13.27 16.62 -5.86
N VAL A 11 -13.72 17.65 -6.58
CA VAL A 11 -13.51 19.06 -6.20
C VAL A 11 -14.11 19.35 -4.81
N LYS A 12 -15.35 18.91 -4.56
CA LYS A 12 -15.99 19.06 -3.25
C LYS A 12 -15.16 18.44 -2.13
N ARG A 13 -14.65 17.23 -2.33
CA ARG A 13 -13.83 16.50 -1.34
C ARG A 13 -12.55 17.20 -1.03
N PHE A 14 -11.79 17.58 -2.05
CA PHE A 14 -10.54 18.30 -1.83
C PHE A 14 -10.78 19.64 -1.13
N ARG A 15 -11.85 20.36 -1.47
CA ARG A 15 -12.25 21.58 -0.77
C ARG A 15 -12.52 21.30 0.73
N GLU A 16 -13.25 20.23 1.03
CA GLU A 16 -13.59 19.83 2.41
C GLU A 16 -12.36 19.34 3.19
N MET A 17 -11.46 18.60 2.56
CA MET A 17 -10.18 18.18 3.14
C MET A 17 -9.30 19.38 3.52
N LEU A 18 -9.33 20.44 2.71
CA LEU A 18 -8.64 21.71 3.01
C LEU A 18 -9.43 22.62 3.97
N ASN A 19 -10.60 22.18 4.45
CA ASN A 19 -11.50 22.94 5.32
C ASN A 19 -11.91 24.32 4.75
N ILE A 20 -12.06 24.40 3.41
CA ILE A 20 -12.43 25.63 2.70
C ILE A 20 -13.96 25.68 2.53
N LYS A 21 -14.60 26.81 2.84
CA LYS A 21 -16.03 27.01 2.58
C LYS A 21 -16.30 27.26 1.09
N GLN A 22 -17.47 26.90 0.60
CA GLN A 22 -17.87 27.19 -0.80
C GLN A 22 -17.79 28.69 -1.13
N GLU A 23 -18.10 29.56 -0.18
CA GLU A 23 -17.96 31.02 -0.33
C GLU A 23 -16.51 31.47 -0.52
N ALA A 24 -15.57 30.86 0.19
CA ALA A 24 -14.15 31.17 0.07
C ALA A 24 -13.61 30.72 -1.30
N LEU A 25 -13.96 29.50 -1.74
CA LEU A 25 -13.59 29.03 -3.08
C LEU A 25 -14.21 29.90 -4.18
N ALA A 26 -15.44 30.37 -4.00
CA ALA A 26 -16.07 31.31 -4.93
C ALA A 26 -15.31 32.63 -4.99
N TYR A 27 -14.92 33.17 -3.84
CA TYR A 27 -14.14 34.40 -3.76
C TYR A 27 -12.81 34.30 -4.51
N ASP A 28 -12.09 33.19 -4.34
CA ASP A 28 -10.80 32.96 -4.98
C ASP A 28 -10.89 32.71 -6.50
N LEU A 29 -12.02 32.16 -6.97
CA LEU A 29 -12.29 31.99 -8.40
C LEU A 29 -12.76 33.28 -9.09
N GLY A 30 -13.14 34.30 -8.31
CA GLY A 30 -13.45 35.65 -8.79
C GLY A 30 -14.94 36.03 -8.72
N ASN A 31 -15.23 37.28 -9.09
CA ASN A 31 -16.54 37.93 -8.88
C ASN A 31 -17.74 37.25 -9.57
N ASP A 32 -17.51 36.47 -10.62
CA ASP A 32 -18.56 35.71 -11.30
C ASP A 32 -18.97 34.45 -10.53
N TRP A 33 -18.21 34.05 -9.50
CA TRP A 33 -18.48 32.87 -8.70
C TRP A 33 -19.21 33.24 -7.40
N ASN A 34 -20.16 32.39 -7.03
CA ASN A 34 -20.87 32.48 -5.77
C ASN A 34 -21.12 31.08 -5.22
N GLN A 35 -21.53 31.00 -3.95
CA GLN A 35 -21.76 29.74 -3.24
C GLN A 35 -22.71 28.79 -4.01
N LYS A 36 -23.76 29.31 -4.65
CA LYS A 36 -24.70 28.50 -5.46
C LYS A 36 -24.02 27.93 -6.72
N LYS A 37 -23.23 28.73 -7.43
CA LYS A 37 -22.49 28.28 -8.63
C LYS A 37 -21.46 27.21 -8.29
N ILE A 38 -20.76 27.34 -7.16
CA ILE A 38 -19.85 26.31 -6.66
C ILE A 38 -20.62 25.02 -6.34
N SER A 39 -21.75 25.12 -5.64
CA SER A 39 -22.58 23.95 -5.37
C SER A 39 -23.06 23.25 -6.64
N MET A 40 -23.41 24.00 -7.70
CA MET A 40 -23.79 23.41 -8.99
C MET A 40 -22.59 22.77 -9.70
N LEU A 41 -21.41 23.38 -9.60
CA LEU A 41 -20.17 22.83 -10.15
C LEU A 41 -19.80 21.50 -9.50
N GLU A 42 -19.92 21.41 -8.17
CA GLU A 42 -19.64 20.19 -7.41
C GLU A 42 -20.57 19.01 -7.78
N GLN A 43 -21.74 19.29 -8.36
CA GLN A 43 -22.70 18.28 -8.83
C GLN A 43 -22.47 17.83 -10.28
N LYS A 44 -21.53 18.45 -11.01
CA LYS A 44 -21.22 18.06 -12.39
C LYS A 44 -20.29 16.85 -12.45
N ASP A 45 -20.65 15.85 -13.24
CA ASP A 45 -19.80 14.69 -13.51
C ASP A 45 -18.46 15.11 -14.15
N VAL A 46 -18.52 15.99 -15.14
CA VAL A 46 -17.37 16.51 -15.90
C VAL A 46 -17.37 18.02 -15.85
N ILE A 47 -16.20 18.60 -15.58
CA ILE A 47 -15.95 20.03 -15.53
C ILE A 47 -15.10 20.40 -16.75
N GLU A 48 -15.31 21.60 -17.29
CA GLU A 48 -14.49 22.13 -18.38
C GLU A 48 -13.02 22.28 -17.95
N ASP A 49 -12.08 21.83 -18.79
CA ASP A 49 -10.65 21.80 -18.44
C ASP A 49 -10.08 23.16 -18.03
N ASN A 50 -10.54 24.25 -18.66
CA ASN A 50 -10.11 25.61 -18.30
C ASN A 50 -10.50 25.97 -16.87
N LEU A 51 -11.70 25.58 -16.46
CA LEU A 51 -12.20 25.81 -15.12
C LEU A 51 -11.54 24.88 -14.11
N LEU A 52 -11.29 23.62 -14.49
CA LEU A 52 -10.58 22.68 -13.64
C LEU A 52 -9.13 23.14 -13.37
N LYS A 53 -8.47 23.74 -14.36
CA LYS A 53 -7.15 24.40 -14.21
C LYS A 53 -7.19 25.59 -13.27
N GLN A 54 -8.25 26.41 -13.32
CA GLN A 54 -8.42 27.52 -12.38
C GLN A 54 -8.60 27.01 -10.95
N ILE A 55 -9.46 26.01 -10.74
CA ILE A 55 -9.67 25.37 -9.44
C ILE A 55 -8.38 24.72 -8.92
N SER A 56 -7.64 24.05 -9.80
CA SER A 56 -6.33 23.47 -9.51
C SER A 56 -5.32 24.53 -9.02
N ALA A 57 -5.28 25.71 -9.66
CA ALA A 57 -4.41 26.80 -9.26
C ALA A 57 -4.79 27.38 -7.88
N VAL A 58 -6.09 27.55 -7.62
CA VAL A 58 -6.61 28.08 -6.35
C VAL A 58 -6.35 27.10 -5.20
N LEU A 59 -6.72 25.83 -5.38
CA LEU A 59 -6.58 24.80 -4.35
C LEU A 59 -5.14 24.26 -4.26
N LYS A 60 -4.26 24.61 -5.21
CA LYS A 60 -2.88 24.12 -5.34
C LYS A 60 -2.81 22.59 -5.43
N ILE A 61 -3.75 22.00 -6.15
CA ILE A 61 -3.87 20.55 -6.36
C ILE A 61 -3.74 20.28 -7.86
N PRO A 62 -2.95 19.28 -8.30
CA PRO A 62 -2.83 18.95 -9.73
C PRO A 62 -4.20 18.65 -10.38
N VAL A 63 -4.37 19.06 -11.64
CA VAL A 63 -5.62 18.85 -12.40
C VAL A 63 -5.96 17.36 -12.49
N GLU A 64 -4.92 16.54 -12.64
CA GLU A 64 -4.98 15.09 -12.74
C GLU A 64 -5.58 14.46 -11.49
N ALA A 65 -5.41 15.09 -10.32
CA ALA A 65 -6.02 14.61 -9.09
C ALA A 65 -7.55 14.70 -9.17
N PHE A 66 -8.11 15.78 -9.71
CA PHE A 66 -9.57 15.88 -9.87
C PHE A 66 -10.12 14.90 -10.92
N GLN A 67 -9.31 14.59 -11.94
CA GLN A 67 -9.68 13.69 -13.04
C GLN A 67 -9.54 12.21 -12.70
N ASN A 68 -8.58 11.84 -11.84
CA ASN A 68 -8.21 10.45 -11.57
C ASN A 68 -8.45 10.03 -10.11
N PHE A 69 -8.90 10.92 -9.23
CA PHE A 69 -9.14 10.56 -7.83
C PHE A 69 -10.33 9.61 -7.69
N ASP A 70 -10.04 8.45 -7.14
CA ASP A 70 -11.00 7.49 -6.64
C ASP A 70 -10.86 7.38 -5.12
N GLU A 71 -11.95 7.74 -4.43
CA GLU A 71 -11.98 7.76 -2.97
C GLU A 71 -11.90 6.36 -2.38
N GLU A 72 -12.49 5.35 -3.02
CA GLU A 72 -12.46 4.00 -2.46
C GLU A 72 -11.00 3.52 -2.38
N HIS A 73 -10.21 3.80 -3.42
CA HIS A 73 -8.79 3.55 -3.45
C HIS A 73 -8.00 4.42 -2.45
N ALA A 74 -8.36 5.71 -2.30
CA ALA A 74 -7.68 6.61 -1.36
C ALA A 74 -7.95 6.26 0.12
N VAL A 75 -9.18 5.88 0.45
CA VAL A 75 -9.58 5.44 1.80
C VAL A 75 -8.94 4.10 2.13
N ASN A 76 -8.86 3.17 1.17
CA ASN A 76 -8.12 1.91 1.34
C ASN A 76 -6.62 2.16 1.57
N LEU A 77 -6.02 3.13 0.88
CA LEU A 77 -4.62 3.50 1.11
C LEU A 77 -4.39 4.05 2.53
N ILE A 78 -5.26 4.95 2.98
CA ILE A 78 -5.21 5.55 4.32
C ILE A 78 -5.42 4.47 5.38
N SER A 79 -6.46 3.65 5.26
CA SER A 79 -6.78 2.61 6.24
C SER A 79 -5.67 1.55 6.35
N CYS A 80 -5.03 1.18 5.23
CA CYS A 80 -3.86 0.30 5.26
C CYS A 80 -2.68 0.98 5.96
N SER A 81 -2.41 2.26 5.70
CA SER A 81 -1.24 2.99 6.23
C SER A 81 -1.30 3.26 7.74
N PHE A 82 -2.49 3.35 8.33
CA PHE A 82 -2.69 3.62 9.77
C PHE A 82 -2.94 2.37 10.62
N SER A 83 -2.96 1.17 10.01
CA SER A 83 -2.90 -0.07 10.77
C SER A 83 -1.45 -0.40 11.06
N ASP A 84 -1.12 -0.89 12.28
CA ASP A 84 0.23 -1.34 12.66
C ASP A 84 0.79 -2.47 11.76
N ASN A 85 0.02 -2.93 10.76
CA ASN A 85 0.41 -3.82 9.67
C ASN A 85 0.14 -3.18 8.29
N ALA A 86 0.67 -1.98 8.07
CA ALA A 86 0.59 -1.28 6.79
C ALA A 86 1.35 -2.00 5.67
N MET A 87 0.70 -2.98 5.03
CA MET A 87 1.17 -3.55 3.77
C MET A 87 0.47 -2.86 2.60
N PHE A 88 0.98 -1.68 2.22
CA PHE A 88 0.72 -1.16 0.88
C PHE A 88 1.70 -1.82 -0.08
N ASN A 89 1.20 -2.37 -1.20
CA ASN A 89 1.85 -2.61 -2.49
C ASN A 89 3.36 -2.30 -2.61
N ASN A 90 4.18 -2.89 -1.75
CA ASN A 90 5.45 -3.36 -2.19
C ASN A 90 5.07 -4.36 -3.27
N LYS A 91 5.58 -4.15 -4.48
CA LYS A 91 6.32 -5.23 -5.12
C LYS A 91 7.00 -5.94 -3.95
N ILE A 92 6.39 -7.01 -3.48
CA ILE A 92 7.15 -8.05 -2.84
C ILE A 92 8.05 -8.39 -4.02
N GLU A 93 9.23 -7.76 -4.10
CA GLU A 93 10.42 -8.56 -4.30
C GLU A 93 10.17 -9.68 -3.31
N THR A 94 9.56 -10.75 -3.82
CA THR A 94 9.53 -12.03 -3.17
C THR A 94 11.00 -12.30 -3.05
N PHE A 95 11.58 -11.77 -1.97
CA PHE A 95 12.60 -12.44 -1.22
C PHE A 95 11.97 -13.80 -1.04
N ASN A 96 12.27 -14.67 -2.00
CA ASN A 96 11.89 -16.05 -2.03
C ASN A 96 12.78 -16.76 -0.99
N ASN A 97 12.89 -16.13 0.19
CA ASN A 97 13.38 -16.69 1.41
C ASN A 97 12.24 -17.59 1.85
N ASN A 98 12.14 -18.75 1.22
CA ASN A 98 11.19 -19.79 1.57
C ASN A 98 11.68 -20.39 2.89
N PRO A 99 11.22 -19.90 4.06
CA PRO A 99 11.83 -20.24 5.33
C PRO A 99 11.63 -21.73 5.63
N ILE A 100 10.58 -22.31 5.04
CA ILE A 100 10.25 -23.73 5.14
C ILE A 100 11.31 -24.59 4.45
N GLU A 101 11.83 -24.14 3.31
CA GLU A 101 12.86 -24.86 2.56
C GLU A 101 14.21 -24.83 3.29
N GLU A 102 14.55 -23.69 3.88
CA GLU A 102 15.74 -23.55 4.74
C GLU A 102 15.63 -24.42 6.00
N ILE A 103 14.45 -24.44 6.65
CA ILE A 103 14.18 -25.31 7.80
C ILE A 103 14.27 -26.79 7.40
N LYS A 104 13.76 -27.16 6.23
CA LYS A 104 13.84 -28.53 5.72
C LYS A 104 15.29 -28.95 5.50
N LYS A 105 16.10 -28.09 4.87
CA LYS A 105 17.53 -28.31 4.67
C LYS A 105 18.28 -28.46 6.00
N LEU A 106 18.00 -27.58 6.98
CA LEU A 106 18.57 -27.70 8.33
C LEU A 106 18.20 -29.03 9.00
N HIS A 107 16.98 -29.54 8.77
CA HIS A 107 16.55 -30.83 9.31
C HIS A 107 17.29 -32.00 8.66
N GLU A 108 17.48 -31.97 7.34
CA GLU A 108 18.24 -32.97 6.60
C GLU A 108 19.72 -32.97 7.03
N GLU A 109 20.36 -31.80 7.14
CA GLU A 109 21.74 -31.67 7.63
C GLU A 109 21.90 -32.20 9.07
N LYS A 110 20.92 -31.92 9.94
CA LYS A 110 20.89 -32.42 11.31
C LYS A 110 20.79 -33.96 11.36
N ILE A 111 19.96 -34.57 10.52
CA ILE A 111 19.83 -36.04 10.45
C ILE A 111 21.16 -36.66 10.02
N ALA A 112 21.78 -36.15 8.94
CA ALA A 112 23.06 -36.65 8.45
C ALA A 112 24.19 -36.52 9.51
N LEU A 113 24.19 -35.43 10.27
CA LEU A 113 25.16 -35.23 11.36
C LEU A 113 24.94 -36.25 12.50
N PHE A 114 23.69 -36.56 12.84
CA PHE A 114 23.40 -37.60 13.83
C PHE A 114 23.79 -38.99 13.36
N GLU A 115 23.55 -39.36 12.10
CA GLU A 115 24.01 -40.63 11.55
C GLU A 115 25.54 -40.76 11.61
N ARG A 116 26.27 -39.70 11.27
CA ARG A 116 27.73 -39.68 11.36
C ARG A 116 28.22 -39.83 12.81
N MET A 117 27.59 -39.14 13.74
CA MET A 117 27.95 -39.23 15.17
C MET A 117 27.64 -40.62 15.74
N LEU A 118 26.54 -41.26 15.34
CA LEU A 118 26.23 -42.64 15.74
C LEU A 118 27.29 -43.60 15.22
N LYS A 119 27.69 -43.47 13.94
CA LYS A 119 28.77 -44.27 13.36
C LYS A 119 30.09 -44.08 14.09
N GLU A 120 30.46 -42.85 14.43
CA GLU A 120 31.68 -42.56 15.20
C GLU A 120 31.62 -43.18 16.59
N LYS A 121 30.45 -43.17 17.24
CA LYS A 121 30.23 -43.86 18.51
C LYS A 121 30.38 -45.36 18.37
N ASP A 122 29.80 -45.98 17.35
CA ASP A 122 29.93 -47.43 17.10
C ASP A 122 31.40 -47.81 16.86
N GLU A 123 32.11 -47.04 16.04
CA GLU A 123 33.55 -47.26 15.81
C GLU A 123 34.38 -47.11 17.10
N MET A 124 34.05 -46.13 17.94
CA MET A 124 34.69 -45.95 19.24
C MET A 124 34.39 -47.11 20.19
N MET A 125 33.15 -47.60 20.22
CA MET A 125 32.76 -48.76 21.02
C MET A 125 33.53 -50.01 20.60
N VAL A 126 33.65 -50.28 19.29
CA VAL A 126 34.45 -51.41 18.78
C VAL A 126 35.93 -51.29 19.18
N ARG A 127 36.50 -50.08 19.16
CA ARG A 127 37.88 -49.86 19.64
C ARG A 127 38.01 -50.13 21.13
N LEU A 128 37.03 -49.69 21.93
CA LEU A 128 37.02 -49.93 23.38
C LEU A 128 36.86 -51.42 23.70
N GLU A 129 35.97 -52.14 23.01
CA GLU A 129 35.80 -53.59 23.16
C GLU A 129 37.10 -54.34 22.88
N LYS A 130 37.80 -53.99 21.79
CA LYS A 130 39.13 -54.55 21.46
C LYS A 130 40.18 -54.30 22.55
N LEU A 131 40.16 -53.13 23.19
CA LEU A 131 41.08 -52.81 24.29
C LEU A 131 40.75 -53.57 25.58
N ILE A 132 39.47 -53.86 25.80
CA ILE A 132 38.99 -54.61 26.98
C ILE A 132 39.21 -56.13 26.79
N GLY A 133 39.62 -56.58 25.60
CA GLY A 133 40.03 -57.97 25.35
C GLY A 133 38.88 -58.97 25.40
N LYS A 134 37.65 -58.52 25.12
CA LYS A 134 36.51 -59.38 24.82
C LYS A 134 36.34 -59.54 23.31
#